data_AF-A0A328WF29-F1
#
_entry.id   AF-A0A328WF29-F1
#
_cell.length_a   1.000
_cell.length_b   1.000
_cell.length_c   1.000
_cell.angle_alpha   90.00
_cell.angle_beta   90.00
_cell.angle_gamma   90.00
#
_symmetry.space_group_name_H-M   'P 1'
#
loop_
_entity.id
_entity.type
_entity.pdbx_description
1 polymer ?
#
loop_
_entity_poly.entity_id
_entity_poly.type
_entity_poly.pdbx_seq_one_letter_code
_entity_poly.pdbx_strand_id
1 'polypeptide(L)' 'MKALTSPEAAKSKANEDWGLIICSRCDEMVDTIPTDGVKIIYGYCGKGECKGTDPQN' A
#
# COMPACT_ATOMS: atom_id res chain seq x y z
N MET A 1 11.35 -27.84 -25.49
CA MET A 1 10.48 -26.88 -24.77
C MET A 1 11.29 -25.60 -24.62
N LYS A 2 11.07 -24.57 -25.45
CA LYS A 2 11.82 -23.31 -25.34
C LYS A 2 11.14 -22.48 -24.26
N ALA A 3 11.79 -22.31 -23.12
CA ALA A 3 11.30 -21.44 -22.06
C ALA A 3 11.19 -20.02 -22.62
N LEU A 4 9.96 -19.52 -22.72
CA LEU A 4 9.64 -18.11 -22.98
C LEU A 4 9.92 -17.34 -21.67
N THR A 5 11.19 -17.26 -21.27
CA THR A 5 11.57 -16.26 -20.28
C THR A 5 11.68 -14.95 -21.04
N SER A 6 10.61 -14.14 -21.02
CA SER A 6 10.66 -12.80 -21.59
C SER A 6 11.69 -12.02 -20.77
N PRO A 7 12.78 -11.50 -21.38
CA PRO A 7 13.79 -10.70 -20.66
C PRO A 7 13.22 -9.37 -20.11
N GLU A 8 11.93 -9.10 -20.37
CA GLU A 8 11.20 -7.91 -19.94
C GLU A 8 10.77 -7.94 -18.47
N ALA A 9 10.91 -9.07 -17.77
CA ALA A 9 10.70 -9.16 -16.32
C ALA A 9 11.92 -8.70 -15.49
N ALA A 10 13.00 -8.24 -16.16
CA ALA A 10 14.24 -7.78 -15.54
C ALA A 10 14.45 -6.26 -15.70
N LYS A 11 13.38 -5.45 -15.84
CA LYS A 11 13.47 -4.00 -15.64
C LYS A 11 13.62 -3.71 -14.15
N SER A 12 14.88 -3.68 -13.70
CA SER A 12 15.41 -2.90 -12.58
C SER A 12 14.47 -2.64 -11.39
N LYS A 13 14.30 -3.65 -10.53
CA LYS A 13 13.96 -3.42 -9.11
C LYS A 13 15.17 -2.86 -8.36
N ALA A 14 15.53 -1.61 -8.59
CA ALA A 14 16.66 -0.98 -7.90
C ALA A 14 16.25 0.15 -6.96
N ASN A 15 15.01 0.65 -7.04
CA ASN A 15 14.53 1.74 -6.18
C ASN A 15 12.99 1.80 -6.20
N GLU A 16 12.32 0.68 -5.89
CA GLU A 16 10.87 0.72 -5.71
C GLU A 16 10.61 1.09 -4.24
N ASP A 17 10.32 2.37 -3.98
CA ASP A 17 10.02 2.86 -2.64
C ASP A 17 8.65 2.34 -2.21
N TRP A 18 8.61 1.44 -1.24
CA TRP A 18 7.35 0.93 -0.73
C TRP A 18 6.72 1.91 0.26
N GLY A 19 5.46 2.25 0.02
CA GLY A 19 4.64 3.04 0.91
C GLY A 19 3.72 2.15 1.73
N LEU A 20 3.49 2.56 2.98
CA LEU A 20 2.56 1.89 3.89
C LEU A 20 1.23 2.60 3.94
N ILE A 21 0.14 1.87 3.80
CA ILE A 21 -1.22 2.37 4.02
C ILE A 21 -1.60 2.09 5.48
N ILE A 22 -1.84 3.15 6.26
CA ILE A 22 -2.27 3.07 7.65
C ILE A 22 -3.70 3.62 7.75
N CYS A 23 -4.55 2.96 8.52
CA CYS A 23 -5.89 3.48 8.77
C CYS A 23 -5.83 4.69 9.71
N SER A 24 -6.38 5.82 9.26
CA SER A 24 -6.42 7.08 10.04
C SER A 24 -7.34 7.03 11.28
N ARG A 25 -7.91 5.88 11.61
CA ARG A 25 -8.93 5.71 12.64
C ARG A 25 -8.53 4.75 13.74
N CYS A 26 -7.97 3.60 13.37
CA CYS A 26 -7.49 2.58 14.30
C CYS A 26 -5.97 2.43 14.29
N ASP A 27 -5.26 3.24 13.49
CA ASP A 27 -3.81 3.19 13.31
C ASP A 27 -3.26 1.82 12.85
N GLU A 28 -4.14 0.95 12.35
CA GLU A 28 -3.73 -0.35 11.83
C GLU A 28 -3.19 -0.24 10.41
N MET A 29 -2.18 -1.08 10.14
CA MET A 29 -1.65 -1.31 8.80
C MET A 29 -2.73 -1.96 7.93
N VAL A 30 -3.05 -1.33 6.80
CA VAL A 30 -4.04 -1.81 5.83
C VAL A 30 -3.37 -2.60 4.72
N ASP A 31 -2.34 -2.02 4.11
CA ASP A 31 -1.62 -2.62 2.98
C ASP A 31 -0.26 -1.94 2.74
N THR A 32 0.56 -2.52 1.86
CA THR A 32 1.80 -1.93 1.34
C THR A 32 1.71 -1.84 -0.18
N ILE A 33 1.97 -0.67 -0.74
CA ILE A 33 1.94 -0.45 -2.19
C ILE A 33 3.26 0.13 -2.68
N PRO A 34 3.67 -0.13 -3.94
CA PRO A 34 4.81 0.55 -4.50
C PRO A 34 4.44 2.03 -4.69
N THR A 35 5.32 2.92 -4.26
CA THR A 35 5.16 4.36 -4.31
C THR A 35 6.40 5.03 -4.89
N ASP A 36 6.26 6.26 -5.36
CA ASP A 36 7.38 7.06 -5.84
C ASP A 36 7.91 7.92 -4.66
N GLY A 37 8.41 7.25 -3.61
CA GLY A 37 9.02 7.90 -2.43
C GLY A 37 8.08 8.27 -1.28
N VAL A 38 6.79 7.93 -1.35
CA VAL A 38 5.80 8.24 -0.30
C VAL A 38 5.74 7.10 0.73
N LYS A 39 6.37 7.31 1.89
CA LYS A 39 6.53 6.25 2.91
C LYS A 39 5.25 5.89 3.65
N ILE A 40 4.36 6.86 3.91
CA ILE A 40 3.14 6.65 4.71
C ILE A 40 1.96 7.32 4.01
N ILE A 41 0.91 6.54 3.81
CA ILE A 41 -0.35 6.94 3.22
C ILE A 41 -1.45 6.65 4.24
N TYR A 42 -2.26 7.66 4.54
CA TYR A 42 -3.36 7.52 5.47
C TYR A 42 -4.65 7.22 4.70
N GLY A 43 -5.26 6.09 5.03
CA GLY A 43 -6.45 5.56 4.37
C GLY A 43 -7.50 5.11 5.37
N TYR A 44 -8.48 4.35 4.86
CA TYR A 44 -9.54 3.79 5.66
C TYR A 44 -9.62 2.28 5.44
N CYS A 45 -9.49 1.49 6.51
CA CYS A 45 -9.45 0.03 6.43
C CYS A 45 -10.80 -0.62 6.12
N GLY A 46 -11.89 0.16 6.12
CA GLY A 46 -13.24 -0.33 5.80
C GLY A 46 -13.85 -1.24 6.87
N LYS A 47 -13.15 -1.48 7.99
CA LYS A 47 -13.69 -2.22 9.15
C LYS A 47 -14.92 -1.51 9.70
N GLY A 48 -15.89 -2.30 10.19
CA GLY A 48 -17.14 -1.79 10.77
C GLY A 48 -16.90 -0.77 11.89
N GLU A 49 -15.88 -1.02 12.72
CA GLU A 49 -15.43 -0.12 13.80
C GLU A 49 -14.89 1.22 13.30
N CYS A 50 -14.29 1.23 12.11
CA CYS A 50 -13.82 2.46 11.49
C CYS A 50 -14.97 3.17 10.78
N LYS A 51 -15.87 2.40 10.13
CA LYS A 51 -17.02 2.80 9.27
C LYS A 51 -18.04 3.76 9.87
N GLY A 52 -17.95 4.08 11.16
CA GLY A 52 -18.94 4.90 11.83
C GLY A 52 -18.40 5.58 13.07
N THR A 53 -18.02 6.85 12.92
CA THR A 53 -18.51 8.00 13.69
C THR A 53 -17.58 9.16 13.38
N ASP A 54 -18.11 10.24 12.82
CA ASP A 54 -17.47 11.55 12.86
C ASP A 54 -16.84 11.80 14.24
N PRO A 55 -15.63 12.38 14.32
CA PRO A 55 -15.21 13.00 15.56
C PRO A 55 -16.17 14.17 15.80
N GLN A 56 -17.26 13.91 16.54
CA GLN A 56 -18.00 14.96 17.22
C GLN A 56 -17.09 15.46 18.34
N ASN A 57 -16.25 16.44 18.03
CA ASN A 57 -15.75 17.37 19.04
C ASN A 57 -15.56 18.77 18.44
#